data_AF-A0A4R3U026-F1
#
_entry.id   AF-A0A4R3U026-F1
#
_cell.length_a   1.000
_cell.length_b   1.000
_cell.length_c   1.000
_cell.angle_alpha   90.00
_cell.angle_beta   90.00
_cell.angle_gamma   90.00
#
_symmetry.space_group_name_H-M   'P 1'
#
loop_
_entity.id
_entity.type
_entity.pdbx_description
1 polymer ?
#
loop_
_entity_poly.entity_id
_entity_poly.type
_entity_poly.pdbx_seq_one_letter_code
_entity_poly.pdbx_strand_id
1 'polypeptide(L)'
;MRRNAAFVRYRPAHVHFMMSAPNCETLVTHLFLADSEYLDSDVVFGVKDVLICELETQAAGPTARGNWVSKDMAALRYNFVLADAGR
;
A
#
# COMPACT_ATOMS: atom_id res chain seq x y z
N MET A 1 -22.01 1.73 -16.66
CA MET A 1 -23.01 1.97 -15.59
C MET A 1 -22.49 3.13 -14.76
N ARG A 2 -23.14 4.31 -14.82
CA ARG A 2 -22.68 5.54 -14.17
C ARG A 2 -22.88 5.41 -12.66
N ARG A 3 -21.81 5.45 -11.86
CA ARG A 3 -21.89 5.37 -10.39
C ARG A 3 -21.55 6.72 -9.79
N ASN A 4 -22.49 7.21 -9.00
CA ASN A 4 -22.58 8.54 -8.42
C ASN A 4 -21.74 8.55 -7.13
N ALA A 5 -20.58 9.22 -7.10
CA ALA A 5 -19.77 9.34 -5.89
C ALA A 5 -20.16 10.62 -5.13
N ALA A 6 -20.74 10.46 -3.94
CA ALA A 6 -20.92 11.57 -3.00
C ALA A 6 -19.55 11.96 -2.39
N PHE A 7 -19.22 13.24 -2.35
CA PHE A 7 -17.98 13.75 -1.75
C PHE A 7 -17.96 13.48 -0.24
N VAL A 8 -17.21 12.48 0.18
CA VAL A 8 -16.94 12.16 1.58
C VAL A 8 -15.58 12.75 2.00
N ARG A 9 -15.44 13.18 3.26
CA ARG A 9 -14.20 13.77 3.79
C ARG A 9 -13.20 12.73 4.31
N TYR A 10 -13.44 11.45 4.04
CA TYR A 10 -12.64 10.35 4.54
C TYR A 10 -11.74 9.81 3.42
N ARG A 11 -10.52 9.43 3.79
CA ARG A 11 -9.58 8.77 2.88
C ARG A 11 -9.60 7.26 3.13
N PRO A 12 -9.38 6.43 2.09
CA PRO A 12 -9.25 5.00 2.29
C PRO A 12 -8.10 4.69 3.25
N ALA A 13 -8.14 3.57 3.96
CA ALA A 13 -7.05 3.09 4.78
C ALA A 13 -5.78 2.93 3.92
N HIS A 14 -4.69 3.57 4.32
CA HIS A 14 -3.43 3.58 3.58
C HIS A 14 -2.21 3.70 4.49
N VAL A 15 -1.05 3.30 3.97
CA VAL A 15 0.24 3.42 4.62
C VAL A 15 1.20 4.21 3.73
N HIS A 16 1.89 5.20 4.31
CA HIS A 16 2.88 6.01 3.61
C HIS A 16 4.26 5.36 3.63
N PHE A 17 4.98 5.48 2.52
CA PHE A 17 6.33 4.97 2.36
C PHE A 17 7.26 6.05 1.79
N MET A 18 8.48 6.08 2.32
CA MET A 18 9.61 6.80 1.73
C MET A 18 10.80 5.86 1.73
N MET A 19 11.40 5.62 0.56
CA MET A 19 12.53 4.73 0.39
C MET A 19 13.63 5.42 -0.42
N SER A 20 14.87 5.25 0.03
CA SER A 20 16.06 5.74 -0.65
C SER A 20 17.16 4.67 -0.63
N ALA A 21 17.98 4.67 -1.67
CA ALA A 21 19.15 3.82 -1.80
C ALA A 21 20.24 4.57 -2.60
N PRO A 22 21.54 4.25 -2.39
CA PRO A 22 22.62 4.84 -3.19
C PRO A 22 22.37 4.64 -4.69
N ASN A 23 22.61 5.69 -5.48
CA ASN A 23 22.42 5.73 -6.93
C ASN A 23 20.97 5.49 -7.40
N CYS A 24 19.97 5.55 -6.52
CA CYS A 24 18.56 5.45 -6.89
C CYS A 24 17.79 6.74 -6.58
N GLU A 25 16.76 7.02 -7.37
CA GLU A 25 15.78 8.07 -7.04
C GLU A 25 15.03 7.73 -5.75
N THR A 26 14.74 8.76 -4.94
CA THR A 26 13.92 8.58 -3.73
C THR A 26 12.47 8.36 -4.12
N LEU A 27 11.88 7.26 -3.68
CA LEU A 27 10.47 6.95 -3.90
C LEU A 27 9.64 7.38 -2.68
N VAL A 28 8.74 8.33 -2.89
CA VAL A 28 7.68 8.71 -1.94
C VAL A 28 6.34 8.22 -2.50
N THR A 29 5.66 7.34 -1.77
CA THR A 29 4.40 6.73 -2.24
C THR A 29 3.52 6.28 -1.06
N HIS A 30 2.36 5.72 -1.35
CA HIS A 30 1.48 5.09 -0.39
C HIS A 30 0.74 3.90 -1.01
N LEU A 31 0.38 2.92 -0.19
CA LEU A 31 -0.46 1.79 -0.58
C LEU A 31 -1.81 1.88 0.10
N PHE A 32 -2.89 1.56 -0.62
CA PHE A 32 -4.26 1.50 -0.14
C PHE A 32 -4.67 0.05 0.12
N LEU A 33 -5.50 -0.18 1.14
CA LEU A 33 -6.08 -1.50 1.40
C LEU A 33 -7.29 -1.73 0.48
N ALA A 34 -7.35 -2.90 -0.16
CA ALA A 34 -8.37 -3.25 -1.15
C ALA A 34 -9.80 -3.31 -0.59
N ASP A 35 -9.93 -3.60 0.70
CA ASP A 35 -11.20 -3.65 1.42
C ASP A 35 -11.62 -2.31 2.04
N SER A 36 -10.84 -1.25 1.79
CA SER A 36 -11.13 0.05 2.36
C SER A 36 -12.39 0.67 1.78
N GLU A 37 -13.22 1.24 2.66
CA GLU A 37 -14.24 2.19 2.24
C GLU A 37 -13.59 3.37 1.49
N TYR A 38 -14.34 3.94 0.54
CA TYR A 38 -14.00 5.17 -0.17
C TYR A 38 -12.88 5.07 -1.22
N LEU A 39 -12.44 3.87 -1.62
CA LEU A 39 -11.49 3.69 -2.73
C LEU A 39 -11.95 4.40 -4.02
N ASP A 40 -13.24 4.28 -4.34
CA ASP A 40 -13.86 4.89 -5.53
C ASP A 40 -14.19 6.39 -5.37
N SER A 41 -14.04 6.94 -4.16
CA SER A 41 -14.42 8.32 -3.83
C SER A 41 -13.25 9.15 -3.28
N ASP A 42 -12.01 8.63 -3.28
CA ASP A 42 -10.86 9.39 -2.81
C ASP A 42 -10.60 10.56 -3.77
N VAL A 43 -10.73 11.76 -3.21
CA VAL A 43 -10.78 13.06 -3.90
C VAL A 43 -9.45 13.50 -4.55
N VAL A 44 -8.42 12.64 -4.50
CA VAL A 44 -7.04 13.01 -4.87
C VAL A 44 -6.61 12.45 -6.24
N PHE A 45 -7.46 11.72 -6.99
CA PHE A 45 -7.11 11.10 -8.29
C PHE A 45 -5.81 10.26 -8.28
N GLY A 46 -5.31 9.90 -7.09
CA GLY A 46 -3.98 9.31 -6.88
C GLY A 46 -3.99 7.79 -6.67
N VAL A 47 -5.18 7.17 -6.66
CA VAL A 47 -5.32 5.72 -6.58
C VAL A 47 -5.03 5.15 -7.97
N LYS A 48 -3.84 4.57 -8.13
CA LYS A 48 -3.55 3.68 -9.26
C LYS A 48 -3.83 2.26 -8.78
N ASP A 49 -4.41 1.41 -9.64
CA ASP A 49 -4.73 0.02 -9.30
C ASP A 49 -3.52 -0.74 -8.73
N VAL A 50 -2.32 -0.44 -9.24
CA VAL A 50 -1.06 -1.03 -8.76
C VAL A 50 -0.70 -0.66 -7.31
N LEU A 51 -1.33 0.35 -6.72
CA LEU A 51 -1.12 0.79 -5.34
C LEU A 51 -2.23 0.32 -4.39
N ILE A 52 -3.21 -0.45 -4.88
CA ILE A 52 -4.20 -1.14 -4.05
C ILE A 52 -3.66 -2.54 -3.71
N CYS A 53 -3.70 -2.92 -2.44
CA CYS A 53 -3.15 -4.18 -1.96
C CYS A 53 -4.16 -4.92 -1.08
N GLU A 54 -4.16 -6.24 -1.21
CA GLU A 54 -4.87 -7.11 -0.28
C GLU A 54 -3.98 -7.45 0.93
N LEU A 55 -4.61 -7.63 2.09
CA LEU A 55 -3.92 -8.14 3.26
C LEU A 55 -3.91 -9.67 3.21
N GLU A 56 -2.72 -10.24 3.30
CA GLU A 56 -2.54 -11.67 3.53
C GLU A 56 -2.66 -12.00 5.01
N THR A 57 -2.85 -13.27 5.35
CA THR A 57 -2.70 -13.75 6.72
C THR A 57 -1.29 -14.32 6.92
N GLN A 58 -0.53 -13.74 7.84
CA GLN A 58 0.68 -14.34 8.40
C GLN A 58 0.30 -15.14 9.64
N ALA A 59 0.47 -16.46 9.58
CA ALA A 59 0.26 -17.34 10.74
C ALA A 59 1.29 -17.07 11.85
N ALA A 60 0.92 -17.41 13.08
CA ALA A 60 1.83 -17.43 14.21
C ALA A 60 3.10 -18.25 13.90
N GLY A 61 4.26 -17.75 14.32
CA GLY A 61 5.56 -18.38 14.05
C GLY A 61 6.52 -17.49 13.24
N PRO A 62 7.50 -18.08 12.55
CA PRO A 62 8.50 -17.32 11.81
C PRO A 62 7.90 -16.75 10.50
N THR A 63 8.22 -15.49 10.24
CA THR A 63 7.95 -14.83 8.96
C THR A 63 9.00 -15.24 7.92
N ALA A 64 8.72 -15.01 6.64
CA ALA A 64 9.68 -15.24 5.55
C ALA A 64 11.02 -14.47 5.71
N ARG A 65 11.05 -13.42 6.55
CA ARG A 65 12.27 -12.65 6.86
C ARG A 65 12.91 -13.02 8.20
N GLY A 66 12.43 -14.07 8.87
CA GLY A 66 13.00 -14.58 10.12
C GLY A 66 12.51 -13.90 11.40
N ASN A 67 11.68 -12.84 11.29
CA ASN A 67 11.02 -12.26 12.47
C ASN A 67 9.95 -13.22 13.01
N TRP A 68 9.71 -13.21 14.32
CA TRP A 68 8.67 -14.01 14.97
C TRP A 68 7.39 -13.22 15.19
N VAL A 69 6.23 -13.84 14.94
CA VAL A 69 4.91 -13.29 15.29
C VAL A 69 4.18 -14.24 16.25
N SER A 70 3.58 -13.71 17.31
CA SER A 70 3.03 -14.51 18.42
C SER A 70 1.61 -15.04 18.16
N LYS A 71 0.92 -14.52 17.15
CA LYS A 71 -0.43 -14.92 16.73
C LYS A 71 -0.61 -14.62 15.25
N ASP A 72 -1.65 -15.18 14.67
CA ASP A 72 -2.07 -14.86 13.32
C ASP A 72 -2.32 -13.35 13.20
N MET A 73 -1.81 -12.76 12.13
CA MET A 73 -1.94 -11.33 11.87
C MET A 73 -2.07 -11.03 10.38
N ALA A 74 -2.73 -9.92 10.09
CA ALA A 74 -2.73 -9.36 8.75
C ALA A 74 -1.30 -8.95 8.34
N ALA A 75 -0.94 -9.24 7.10
CA ALA A 75 0.36 -8.95 6.52
C ALA A 75 0.18 -8.26 5.17
N LEU A 76 0.86 -7.12 5.00
CA LEU A 76 0.98 -6.44 3.73
C LEU A 76 2.30 -6.84 3.08
N ARG A 77 2.25 -7.43 1.88
CA ARG A 77 3.44 -7.76 1.09
C ARG A 77 3.43 -6.98 -0.21
N TYR A 78 4.46 -6.17 -0.43
CA TYR A 78 4.61 -5.38 -1.63
C TYR A 78 6.08 -5.18 -1.97
N ASN A 79 6.41 -5.24 -3.26
CA ASN A 79 7.76 -5.02 -3.77
C ASN A 79 7.85 -3.64 -4.40
N PHE A 80 8.77 -2.81 -3.90
CA PHE A 80 9.07 -1.52 -4.50
C PHE A 80 10.31 -1.63 -5.38
N VAL A 81 10.26 -0.97 -6.54
CA VAL A 81 11.39 -0.84 -7.46
C VAL A 81 11.78 0.63 -7.49
N LEU A 82 13.05 0.92 -7.22
CA LEU A 82 13.59 2.28 -7.31
C LEU A 82 14.23 2.47 -8.69
N ALA A 83 13.99 3.64 -9.29
CA ALA A 83 14.63 4.02 -10.54
C ALA A 83 16.10 4.40 -10.29
N ASP A 84 16.97 4.15 -11.28
CA ASP A 84 18.35 4.63 -11.27
C ASP A 84 18.38 6.16 -11.33
N ALA A 85 19.19 6.80 -10.49
CA ALA A 85 19.28 8.25 -10.42
C ALA A 85 20.11 8.88 -11.56
N GLY A 86 20.77 8.06 -12.38
CA GLY A 86 21.63 8.48 -13.48
C GLY A 86 20.98 8.49 -14.87
N ARG A 87 19.64 8.36 -14.96
CA ARG A 87 18.91 8.26 -16.22
C ARG A 87 18.35 9.59 -16.72
#